data_AF-A0A931VSG0-F1
#
_entry.id   AF-A0A931VSG0-F1
#
_cell.length_a   1.000
_cell.length_b   1.000
_cell.length_c   1.000
_cell.angle_alpha   90.00
_cell.angle_beta   90.00
_cell.angle_gamma   90.00
#
_symmetry.space_group_name_H-M   'P 1'
#
loop_
_entity.id
_entity.type
_entity.pdbx_description
1 polymer ?
#
loop_
_entity_poly.entity_id
_entity_poly.type
_entity_poly.pdbx_seq_one_letter_code
_entity_poly.pdbx_strand_id
1 'polypeptide(L)'
;MTRANRLARSLVLDEMFDLELYKRLRAMTDGGLARMLDDLIPIEVKHVNFWQEFFDLRVDGLDFGRRIKLGLIAGLCRLFGTTAIHLVLEATEIYGLRKYLSIWDVYKDQPLGQAVREVLTDEFEHEDAIVSELVQRKINPEKIRNVFLGFNDGLVEILGAVSGFFA
;
A
#
# COMPACT_ATOMS: atom_id res chain seq x y z
N MET A 1 2.88 16.95 19.78
CA MET A 1 3.14 15.76 18.94
C MET A 1 4.16 16.14 17.88
N THR A 2 5.30 15.44 17.80
CA THR A 2 6.36 15.74 16.81
C THR A 2 5.88 15.43 15.39
N ARG A 3 6.54 15.98 14.36
CA ARG A 3 6.22 15.70 12.94
C ARG A 3 6.34 14.20 12.63
N ALA A 4 7.34 13.54 13.20
CA ALA A 4 7.54 12.09 13.11
C ALA A 4 6.37 11.30 13.71
N ASN A 5 5.90 11.64 14.92
CA ASN A 5 4.76 10.95 15.54
C ASN A 5 3.45 11.14 14.75
N ARG A 6 3.29 12.26 14.03
CA ARG A 6 2.14 12.47 13.15
C ARG A 6 2.19 11.58 11.91
N LEU A 7 3.37 11.47 11.27
CA LEU A 7 3.56 10.58 10.12
C LEU A 7 3.37 9.11 10.51
N ALA A 8 3.98 8.69 11.61
CA ALA A 8 3.88 7.32 12.12
C ALA A 8 2.41 6.93 12.39
N ARG A 9 1.67 7.81 13.08
CA ARG A 9 0.25 7.58 13.35
C ARG A 9 -0.59 7.62 12.07
N SER A 10 -0.28 8.49 11.11
CA SER A 10 -1.05 8.55 9.86
C SER A 10 -0.86 7.29 9.03
N LEU A 11 0.37 6.76 8.93
CA LEU A 11 0.65 5.52 8.21
C LEU A 11 -0.18 4.37 8.78
N VAL A 12 -0.10 4.12 10.09
CA VAL A 12 -0.89 3.07 10.73
C VAL A 12 -2.40 3.29 10.53
N LEU A 13 -2.90 4.52 10.71
CA LEU A 13 -4.33 4.79 10.55
C LEU A 13 -4.84 4.67 9.11
N ASP A 14 -3.98 4.91 8.13
CA ASP A 14 -4.34 4.79 6.72
C ASP A 14 -4.37 3.30 6.32
N GLU A 15 -3.38 2.49 6.69
CA GLU A 15 -3.41 1.02 6.48
C GLU A 15 -4.60 0.37 7.21
N MET A 16 -4.89 0.81 8.45
CA MET A 16 -6.08 0.34 9.16
C MET A 16 -7.38 0.74 8.47
N PHE A 17 -7.40 1.86 7.76
CA PHE A 17 -8.58 2.31 7.04
C PHE A 17 -8.82 1.40 5.83
N ASP A 18 -7.76 1.10 5.09
CA ASP A 18 -7.80 0.25 3.90
C ASP A 18 -8.17 -1.19 4.29
N LEU A 19 -7.57 -1.73 5.36
CA LEU A 19 -7.96 -3.01 5.97
C LEU A 19 -9.47 -3.10 6.29
N GLU A 20 -10.00 -2.10 7.01
CA GLU A 20 -11.41 -2.10 7.42
C GLU A 20 -12.35 -1.85 6.24
N LEU A 21 -11.89 -1.11 5.23
CA LEU A 21 -12.61 -0.95 3.96
C LEU A 21 -12.70 -2.30 3.25
N TYR A 22 -11.58 -2.99 3.06
CA TYR A 22 -11.52 -4.26 2.34
C TYR A 22 -12.36 -5.33 3.03
N LYS A 23 -12.31 -5.44 4.36
CA LYS A 23 -13.22 -6.33 5.12
C LYS A 23 -14.70 -6.03 4.89
N ARG A 24 -15.09 -4.75 4.84
CA ARG A 24 -16.48 -4.36 4.59
C ARG A 24 -16.91 -4.67 3.16
N LEU A 25 -16.06 -4.38 2.18
CA LEU A 25 -16.32 -4.70 0.77
C LEU A 25 -16.39 -6.22 0.57
N ARG A 26 -15.55 -6.98 1.28
CA ARG A 26 -15.54 -8.44 1.24
C ARG A 26 -16.85 -9.06 1.73
N ALA A 27 -17.46 -8.47 2.75
CA ALA A 27 -18.74 -8.92 3.30
C ALA A 27 -19.95 -8.65 2.38
N MET A 28 -19.78 -7.87 1.31
CA MET A 28 -20.85 -7.54 0.35
C MET A 28 -20.53 -7.95 -1.09
N THR A 29 -19.48 -8.75 -1.30
CA THR A 29 -19.05 -9.22 -2.62
C THR A 29 -18.93 -10.73 -2.64
N ASP A 30 -19.06 -11.29 -3.84
CA ASP A 30 -18.94 -12.72 -4.12
C ASP A 30 -18.03 -12.97 -5.33
N GLY A 31 -17.69 -14.24 -5.57
CA GLY A 31 -17.01 -14.67 -6.80
C GLY A 31 -15.55 -14.21 -6.90
N GLY A 32 -15.18 -13.58 -8.01
CA GLY A 32 -13.81 -13.13 -8.27
C GLY A 32 -13.36 -12.00 -7.33
N LEU A 33 -14.24 -11.03 -7.09
CA LEU A 33 -13.95 -9.86 -6.25
C LEU A 33 -13.78 -10.23 -4.78
N ALA A 34 -14.59 -11.18 -4.30
CA ALA A 34 -14.43 -11.74 -2.96
C ALA A 34 -13.06 -12.39 -2.77
N ARG A 35 -12.60 -13.19 -3.75
CA ARG A 35 -11.29 -13.85 -3.70
C ARG A 35 -10.14 -12.84 -3.71
N MET A 36 -10.22 -11.84 -4.60
CA MET A 36 -9.24 -10.75 -4.64
C MET A 36 -9.15 -10.03 -3.28
N LEU A 37 -10.28 -9.71 -2.65
CA LEU A 37 -10.29 -9.10 -1.32
C LEU A 37 -9.76 -10.04 -0.22
N ASP A 38 -10.01 -11.35 -0.32
CA ASP A 38 -9.43 -12.35 0.60
C ASP A 38 -7.89 -12.41 0.48
N ASP A 39 -7.33 -12.11 -0.68
CA ASP A 39 -5.88 -12.04 -0.90
C ASP A 39 -5.27 -10.73 -0.39
N LEU A 40 -5.99 -9.60 -0.52
CA LEU A 40 -5.53 -8.27 -0.08
C LEU A 40 -5.56 -8.08 1.45
N ILE A 41 -6.63 -8.55 2.12
CA ILE A 41 -6.84 -8.31 3.56
C ILE A 41 -5.64 -8.77 4.43
N PRO A 42 -5.04 -9.95 4.22
CA PRO A 42 -3.86 -10.37 4.98
C PRO A 42 -2.64 -9.45 4.80
N ILE A 43 -2.49 -8.83 3.63
CA ILE A 43 -1.38 -7.92 3.33
C ILE A 43 -1.56 -6.59 4.08
N GLU A 44 -2.79 -6.05 4.09
CA GLU A 44 -3.12 -4.88 4.91
C GLU A 44 -2.89 -5.12 6.41
N VAL A 45 -3.21 -6.33 6.91
CA VAL A 45 -2.89 -6.72 8.30
C VAL A 45 -1.38 -6.71 8.53
N LYS A 46 -0.59 -7.22 7.58
CA LYS A 46 0.87 -7.18 7.62
C LYS A 46 1.37 -5.73 7.67
N HIS A 47 0.83 -4.81 6.86
CA HIS A 47 1.25 -3.40 6.84
C HIS A 47 0.91 -2.66 8.14
N VAL A 48 -0.30 -2.85 8.68
CA VAL A 48 -0.68 -2.28 9.99
C VAL A 48 0.29 -2.73 11.08
N ASN A 49 0.57 -4.04 11.15
CA ASN A 49 1.48 -4.60 12.15
C ASN A 49 2.91 -4.10 11.95
N PHE A 50 3.38 -4.10 10.71
CA PHE A 50 4.70 -3.60 10.33
C PHE A 50 4.93 -2.17 10.80
N TRP A 51 4.00 -1.25 10.53
CA TRP A 51 4.17 0.15 10.95
C TRP A 51 4.05 0.36 12.46
N GLN A 52 3.18 -0.40 13.13
CA GLN A 52 3.10 -0.36 14.60
C GLN A 52 4.42 -0.82 15.24
N GLU A 53 5.03 -1.88 14.71
CA GLU A 53 6.31 -2.40 15.20
C GLU A 53 7.48 -1.47 14.85
N PHE A 54 7.55 -0.99 13.60
CA PHE A 54 8.61 -0.11 13.12
C PHE A 54 8.72 1.18 13.94
N PHE A 55 7.59 1.76 14.34
CA PHE A 55 7.55 3.00 15.10
C PHE A 55 7.33 2.80 16.61
N ASP A 56 7.32 1.55 17.10
CA ASP A 56 7.01 1.19 18.50
C ASP A 56 5.77 1.92 19.04
N LEU A 57 4.67 1.85 18.28
CA LEU A 57 3.41 2.52 18.60
C LEU A 57 2.22 1.57 18.48
N ARG A 58 1.20 1.80 19.31
CA ARG A 58 -0.05 1.03 19.27
C ARG A 58 -1.22 1.95 19.00
N VAL A 59 -1.99 1.62 17.97
CA VAL A 59 -3.22 2.31 17.57
C VAL A 59 -4.32 1.26 17.45
N ASP A 60 -5.22 1.25 18.43
CA ASP A 60 -6.23 0.19 18.56
C ASP A 60 -7.47 0.41 17.68
N GLY A 61 -7.53 1.50 16.91
CA GLY A 61 -8.66 1.74 16.02
C GLY A 61 -8.66 3.07 15.30
N LEU A 62 -9.52 3.12 14.28
CA LEU A 62 -9.79 4.32 13.50
C LEU A 62 -10.38 5.43 14.37
N ASP A 63 -9.99 6.68 14.07
CA ASP A 63 -10.62 7.86 14.62
C ASP A 63 -12.05 8.04 14.08
N PHE A 64 -12.82 8.92 14.75
CA PHE A 64 -14.23 9.15 14.42
C PHE A 64 -14.44 9.60 12.97
N GLY A 65 -13.55 10.46 12.45
CA GLY A 65 -13.66 10.97 11.08
C GLY A 65 -13.46 9.86 10.04
N ARG A 66 -12.44 9.02 10.24
CA ARG A 66 -12.17 7.85 9.39
C ARG A 66 -13.31 6.84 9.45
N ARG A 67 -13.92 6.60 10.62
CA ARG A 67 -15.09 5.72 10.74
C ARG A 67 -16.29 6.22 9.94
N ILE A 68 -16.56 7.53 9.94
CA ILE A 68 -17.62 8.13 9.13
C ILE A 68 -17.29 7.98 7.64
N LYS A 69 -16.08 8.36 7.23
CA LYS A 69 -15.62 8.22 5.83
C LYS A 69 -15.78 6.78 5.34
N LEU A 70 -15.35 5.81 6.15
CA LEU A 70 -15.47 4.37 5.87
C LEU A 70 -16.93 3.96 5.65
N GLY A 71 -17.84 4.42 6.52
CA GLY A 71 -19.28 4.16 6.39
C GLY A 71 -19.87 4.74 5.10
N LEU A 72 -19.49 5.97 4.73
CA LEU A 72 -19.95 6.62 3.50
C LEU A 72 -19.48 5.88 2.25
N ILE A 73 -18.19 5.54 2.17
CA ILE A 73 -17.62 4.80 1.03
C ILE A 73 -18.28 3.42 0.90
N ALA A 74 -18.36 2.66 1.99
CA ALA A 74 -19.01 1.35 1.99
C ALA A 74 -20.50 1.45 1.61
N GLY A 75 -21.20 2.51 2.04
CA GLY A 75 -22.58 2.78 1.67
C GLY A 75 -22.74 3.05 0.17
N LEU A 76 -21.85 3.85 -0.43
CA LEU A 76 -21.83 4.10 -1.87
C LEU A 76 -21.55 2.81 -2.65
N CYS A 77 -20.56 2.01 -2.23
CA CYS A 77 -20.27 0.72 -2.84
C CYS A 77 -21.47 -0.23 -2.79
N ARG A 78 -22.21 -0.25 -1.67
CA ARG A 78 -23.43 -1.06 -1.55
C ARG A 78 -24.55 -0.58 -2.47
N LEU A 79 -24.65 0.72 -2.72
CA LEU A 79 -25.68 1.31 -3.59
C LEU A 79 -25.38 1.11 -5.08
N PHE A 80 -24.13 1.27 -5.49
CA PHE A 80 -23.69 1.24 -6.89
C PHE A 80 -23.07 -0.10 -7.32
N GLY A 81 -22.94 -1.04 -6.40
CA GLY A 81 -22.52 -2.41 -6.68
C GLY A 81 -21.06 -2.56 -7.11
N THR A 82 -20.77 -3.65 -7.84
CA THR A 82 -19.43 -4.12 -8.17
C THR A 82 -18.57 -3.07 -8.89
N THR A 83 -19.14 -2.26 -9.78
CA THR A 83 -18.39 -1.21 -10.49
C THR A 83 -17.85 -0.15 -9.54
N ALA A 84 -18.65 0.29 -8.56
CA ALA A 84 -18.17 1.24 -7.56
C ALA A 84 -17.10 0.63 -6.66
N ILE A 85 -17.21 -0.67 -6.36
CA ILE A 85 -16.19 -1.38 -5.59
C ILE A 85 -14.86 -1.40 -6.33
N HIS A 86 -14.85 -1.76 -7.62
CA HIS A 86 -13.63 -1.72 -8.43
C HIS A 86 -13.00 -0.33 -8.48
N LEU A 87 -13.81 0.71 -8.71
CA LEU A 87 -13.31 2.09 -8.76
C LEU A 87 -12.74 2.54 -7.41
N VAL A 88 -13.36 2.14 -6.30
CA VAL A 88 -12.87 2.46 -4.95
C VAL A 88 -11.57 1.74 -4.67
N LEU A 89 -11.47 0.44 -4.96
CA LEU A 89 -10.23 -0.33 -4.79
C LEU A 89 -9.09 0.28 -5.59
N GLU A 90 -9.31 0.54 -6.87
CA GLU A 90 -8.30 1.14 -7.74
C GLU A 90 -7.87 2.54 -7.25
N ALA A 91 -8.82 3.36 -6.81
CA ALA A 91 -8.50 4.67 -6.25
C ALA A 91 -7.71 4.59 -4.94
N THR A 92 -8.00 3.60 -4.10
CA THR A 92 -7.28 3.34 -2.85
C THR A 92 -5.83 2.94 -3.14
N GLU A 93 -5.58 1.95 -3.99
CA GLU A 93 -4.22 1.51 -4.34
C GLU A 93 -3.39 2.61 -5.03
N ILE A 94 -3.98 3.36 -5.96
CA ILE A 94 -3.28 4.49 -6.59
C ILE A 94 -2.93 5.56 -5.56
N TYR A 95 -3.78 5.76 -4.55
CA TYR A 95 -3.49 6.68 -3.46
C TYR A 95 -2.36 6.14 -2.56
N GLY A 96 -2.39 4.86 -2.20
CA GLY A 96 -1.35 4.16 -1.43
C GLY A 96 0.02 4.27 -2.08
N LEU A 97 0.12 3.91 -3.36
CA LEU A 97 1.34 4.06 -4.17
C LEU A 97 1.86 5.50 -4.19
N ARG A 98 1.00 6.49 -4.46
CA ARG A 98 1.41 7.91 -4.49
C ARG A 98 1.90 8.39 -3.13
N LYS A 99 1.19 8.01 -2.06
CA LYS A 99 1.55 8.30 -0.66
C LYS A 99 2.95 7.77 -0.38
N TYR A 100 3.19 6.49 -0.62
CA TYR A 100 4.47 5.88 -0.31
C TYR A 100 5.62 6.35 -1.20
N LEU A 101 5.39 6.59 -2.49
CA LEU A 101 6.40 7.19 -3.37
C LEU A 101 6.83 8.58 -2.88
N SER A 102 5.88 9.39 -2.39
CA SER A 102 6.19 10.72 -1.83
C SER A 102 7.01 10.65 -0.54
N ILE A 103 6.79 9.61 0.28
CA ILE A 103 7.56 9.40 1.51
C ILE A 103 8.94 8.88 1.14
N TRP A 104 9.04 7.91 0.21
CA TRP A 104 10.31 7.40 -0.28
C TRP A 104 11.20 8.53 -0.82
N ASP A 105 10.67 9.44 -1.64
CA ASP A 105 11.45 10.55 -2.21
C ASP A 105 12.15 11.42 -1.13
N VAL A 106 11.51 11.56 0.04
CA VAL A 106 12.02 12.35 1.16
C VAL A 106 12.94 11.53 2.09
N TYR A 107 12.70 10.23 2.25
CA TYR A 107 13.32 9.40 3.29
C TYR A 107 14.17 8.23 2.76
N LYS A 108 14.38 8.10 1.45
CA LYS A 108 15.12 6.98 0.81
C LYS A 108 16.50 6.70 1.41
N ASP A 109 17.20 7.72 1.91
CA ASP A 109 18.54 7.60 2.50
C ASP A 109 18.53 7.40 4.03
N GLN A 110 17.35 7.15 4.61
CA GLN A 110 17.13 6.94 6.05
C GLN A 110 16.52 5.55 6.30
N PRO A 111 16.53 5.04 7.55
CA PRO A 111 15.91 3.75 7.87
C PRO A 111 14.44 3.63 7.45
N LEU A 112 13.69 4.74 7.50
CA LEU A 112 12.31 4.80 7.03
C LEU A 112 12.19 4.53 5.52
N GLY A 113 13.18 4.93 4.72
CA GLY A 113 13.22 4.64 3.30
C GLY A 113 13.12 3.13 3.04
N GLN A 114 14.02 2.34 3.64
CA GLN A 114 14.01 0.89 3.47
C GLN A 114 12.67 0.27 3.86
N ALA A 115 12.08 0.70 4.98
CA ALA A 115 10.76 0.24 5.41
C ALA A 115 9.65 0.59 4.40
N VAL A 116 9.67 1.81 3.85
CA VAL A 116 8.73 2.24 2.80
C VAL A 116 8.91 1.43 1.52
N ARG A 117 10.13 1.01 1.18
CA ARG A 117 10.39 0.18 0.00
C ARG A 117 9.70 -1.17 0.11
N GLU A 118 9.74 -1.80 1.28
CA GLU A 118 9.07 -3.09 1.52
C GLU A 118 7.57 -2.98 1.30
N VAL A 119 6.93 -1.93 1.84
CA VAL A 119 5.49 -1.69 1.64
C VAL A 119 5.18 -1.32 0.19
N LEU A 120 6.01 -0.48 -0.46
CA LEU A 120 5.84 -0.14 -1.88
C LEU A 120 5.85 -1.37 -2.80
N THR A 121 6.65 -2.39 -2.48
CA THR A 121 6.68 -3.63 -3.26
C THR A 121 5.32 -4.32 -3.23
N ASP A 122 4.74 -4.47 -2.04
CA ASP A 122 3.40 -5.08 -1.87
C ASP A 122 2.31 -4.24 -2.59
N GLU A 123 2.36 -2.91 -2.48
CA GLU A 123 1.42 -1.97 -3.12
C GLU A 123 1.46 -2.04 -4.66
N PHE A 124 2.63 -2.30 -5.25
CA PHE A 124 2.71 -2.53 -6.70
C PHE A 124 2.06 -3.84 -7.11
N GLU A 125 2.13 -4.88 -6.27
CA GLU A 125 1.47 -6.17 -6.52
C GLU A 125 -0.05 -6.05 -6.38
N HIS A 126 -0.54 -5.26 -5.42
CA HIS A 126 -1.96 -4.95 -5.27
C HIS A 126 -2.53 -4.21 -6.49
N GLU A 127 -1.84 -3.17 -6.97
CA GLU A 127 -2.30 -2.41 -8.14
C GLU A 127 -2.42 -3.33 -9.36
N ASP A 128 -1.40 -4.15 -9.64
CA ASP A 128 -1.41 -5.07 -10.79
C ASP A 128 -2.57 -6.09 -10.67
N ALA A 129 -2.90 -6.53 -9.45
CA ALA A 129 -4.03 -7.42 -9.19
C ALA A 129 -5.41 -6.73 -9.38
N ILE A 130 -5.51 -5.43 -9.11
CA ILE A 130 -6.78 -4.67 -9.14
C ILE A 130 -7.07 -4.02 -10.50
N VAL A 131 -6.04 -3.74 -11.32
CA VAL A 131 -6.19 -2.92 -12.55
C VAL A 131 -7.32 -3.42 -13.46
N SER A 132 -8.27 -2.51 -13.70
CA SER A 132 -9.30 -2.59 -14.74
C SER A 132 -8.95 -1.59 -15.84
N GLU A 133 -9.23 -1.90 -17.12
CA GLU A 133 -8.98 -0.97 -18.25
C GLU A 133 -9.75 0.37 -18.15
N LEU A 134 -10.70 0.48 -17.21
CA LEU A 134 -11.61 1.62 -17.04
C LEU A 134 -10.91 2.93 -16.64
N VAL A 135 -9.78 2.87 -15.95
CA VAL A 135 -8.95 4.03 -15.65
C VAL A 135 -7.58 3.74 -16.26
N GLN A 136 -7.27 4.38 -17.40
CA GLN A 136 -5.98 4.25 -18.09
C GLN A 136 -4.81 4.14 -17.10
N ARG A 137 -3.96 3.10 -17.24
CA ARG A 137 -2.77 2.84 -16.38
C ARG A 137 -2.05 4.15 -16.04
N LYS A 138 -2.32 4.71 -14.85
CA LYS A 138 -1.74 5.98 -14.39
C LYS A 138 -0.31 5.81 -13.88
N ILE A 139 0.04 4.59 -13.50
CA ILE A 139 1.33 4.17 -12.98
C ILE A 139 1.70 2.91 -13.77
N ASN A 140 2.98 2.74 -14.12
CA ASN A 140 3.48 1.50 -14.71
C ASN A 140 4.29 0.80 -13.61
N PRO A 141 3.68 -0.14 -12.87
CA PRO A 141 4.33 -0.84 -11.77
C PRO A 141 5.63 -1.49 -12.21
N GLU A 142 5.64 -2.16 -13.37
CA GLU A 142 6.85 -2.81 -13.89
C GLU A 142 8.00 -1.82 -14.11
N LYS A 143 7.71 -0.66 -14.72
CA LYS A 143 8.74 0.34 -14.99
C LYS A 143 9.30 0.96 -13.70
N ILE A 144 8.45 1.20 -12.71
CA ILE A 144 8.88 1.76 -11.43
C ILE A 144 9.57 0.69 -10.59
N ARG A 145 9.01 -0.52 -10.50
CA ARG A 145 9.63 -1.70 -9.89
C ARG A 145 11.01 -1.97 -10.47
N ASN A 146 11.20 -1.91 -11.78
CA ASN A 146 12.51 -2.11 -12.41
C ASN A 146 13.51 -1.00 -12.05
N VAL A 147 13.06 0.24 -11.91
CA VAL A 147 13.90 1.36 -11.42
C VAL A 147 14.24 1.20 -9.93
N PHE A 148 13.29 0.72 -9.12
CA PHE A 148 13.42 0.64 -7.66
C PHE A 148 14.08 -0.66 -7.16
N LEU A 149 13.86 -1.79 -7.83
CA LEU A 149 14.48 -3.09 -7.52
C LEU A 149 15.79 -3.29 -8.29
N GLY A 150 15.82 -2.92 -9.57
CA GLY A 150 17.01 -3.09 -10.43
C GLY A 150 18.21 -2.21 -10.06
N PHE A 151 17.99 -1.09 -9.33
CA PHE A 151 19.12 -0.26 -8.88
C PHE A 151 19.98 -0.94 -7.80
N ASN A 152 19.39 -1.85 -6.99
CA ASN A 152 20.14 -2.57 -5.97
C ASN A 152 20.85 -3.81 -6.55
N ASP A 153 20.23 -4.50 -7.51
CA ASP A 153 20.88 -5.62 -8.24
C ASP A 153 22.06 -5.12 -9.08
N GLY A 154 21.94 -3.99 -9.77
CA GLY A 154 23.06 -3.41 -10.51
C GLY A 154 24.23 -3.00 -9.60
N LEU A 155 23.96 -2.54 -8.38
CA LEU A 155 25.01 -2.26 -7.39
C LEU A 155 25.64 -3.54 -6.83
N VAL A 156 24.86 -4.58 -6.54
CA VAL A 156 25.37 -5.88 -6.07
C VAL A 156 26.19 -6.57 -7.17
N GLU A 157 25.76 -6.47 -8.43
CA GLU A 157 26.46 -7.05 -9.59
C GLU A 157 27.76 -6.29 -9.89
N ILE A 158 27.76 -4.95 -9.82
CA ILE A 158 29.00 -4.15 -9.95
C ILE A 158 29.93 -4.41 -8.77
N LEU A 159 29.42 -4.49 -7.53
CA LEU A 159 30.22 -4.77 -6.34
C LEU A 159 30.81 -6.18 -6.39
N GLY A 160 30.03 -7.17 -6.85
CA GLY A 160 30.44 -8.55 -7.08
C GLY A 160 31.48 -8.67 -8.20
N ALA A 161 31.31 -7.94 -9.30
CA ALA A 161 32.29 -7.87 -10.38
C ALA A 161 33.60 -7.22 -9.90
N VAL A 162 33.54 -6.08 -9.21
CA VAL A 162 34.73 -5.38 -8.71
C VAL A 162 35.45 -6.20 -7.64
N SER A 163 34.74 -6.88 -6.74
CA SER A 163 35.35 -7.78 -5.75
C SER A 163 35.93 -9.04 -6.38
N GLY A 164 35.35 -9.56 -7.47
CA GLY A 164 35.94 -10.63 -8.28
C GLY A 164 37.19 -10.22 -9.07
N PHE A 165 37.41 -8.93 -9.31
CA PHE A 165 38.62 -8.40 -9.95
C PHE A 165 39.82 -8.24 -9.00
N PHE A 166 39.62 -8.29 -7.68
CA PHE A 166 40.68 -8.17 -6.66
C PHE A 166 40.97 -9.48 -5.91
N ALA A 167 40.39 -10.60 -6.34
CA ALA A 167 40.61 -11.94 -5.79
C ALA A 167 41.58 -12.77 -6.65
#